data_AF-A0AAE7B4W6-F1
#
_entry.id   AF-A0AAE7B4W6-F1
#
_cell.length_a   1.000
_cell.length_b   1.000
_cell.length_c   1.000
_cell.angle_alpha   90.00
_cell.angle_beta   90.00
_cell.angle_gamma   90.00
#
_symmetry.space_group_name_H-M   'P 1'
#
loop_
_entity.id
_entity.type
_entity.pdbx_description
1 polymer ?
#
loop_
_entity_poly.entity_id
_entity_poly.type
_entity_poly.pdbx_seq_one_letter_code
_entity_poly.pdbx_strand_id
1 'polypeptide(L)' 'MSKLNNGEPSLHNIDDYNGKESKEKKNTVRLVIILCLVVAAFVVYFKSTSVPTDYVGTPENPGINTTKK' A
#
# COMPACT_ATOMS: atom_id res chain seq x y z
N MET A 1 -12.41 -21.33 39.77
CA MET A 1 -13.19 -22.25 38.92
C MET A 1 -12.46 -22.39 37.60
N SER A 2 -11.94 -23.59 37.30
CA SER A 2 -11.10 -23.89 36.14
C SER A 2 -11.86 -23.67 34.83
N LYS A 3 -11.48 -22.64 34.06
CA LYS A 3 -11.99 -22.39 32.69
C LYS A 3 -11.38 -23.37 31.66
N LEU A 4 -11.14 -24.61 32.05
CA LEU A 4 -10.47 -25.65 31.24
C LEU A 4 -11.29 -26.94 31.18
N ASN A 5 -12.59 -26.87 31.46
CA ASN A 5 -13.53 -27.93 31.12
C ASN A 5 -14.47 -27.39 30.03
N ASN A 6 -14.43 -28.00 28.84
CA ASN A 6 -15.54 -28.26 27.90
C ASN A 6 -15.10 -28.16 26.41
N GLY A 7 -14.59 -29.28 25.85
CA GLY A 7 -14.54 -29.53 24.40
C GLY A 7 -13.50 -28.75 23.57
N GLU A 8 -13.19 -29.26 22.38
CA GLU A 8 -12.41 -28.52 21.39
C GLU A 8 -13.09 -27.18 21.05
N PRO A 9 -12.35 -26.06 20.95
CA PRO A 9 -12.92 -24.78 20.54
C PRO A 9 -13.58 -24.91 19.17
N SER A 10 -14.85 -24.53 19.08
CA SER A 10 -15.56 -24.44 17.79
C SER A 10 -15.24 -23.13 17.09
N LEU A 11 -15.49 -23.05 15.77
CA LEU A 11 -15.35 -21.81 14.99
C LEU A 11 -16.07 -20.61 15.62
N HIS A 12 -17.17 -20.84 16.33
CA HIS A 12 -17.97 -19.78 16.94
C HIS A 12 -17.38 -19.23 18.24
N ASN A 13 -16.34 -19.88 18.78
CA ASN A 13 -15.57 -19.40 19.93
C ASN A 13 -14.50 -18.37 19.53
N ILE A 14 -14.23 -18.22 18.24
CA ILE A 14 -13.33 -17.20 17.71
C ILE A 14 -14.08 -15.87 17.67
N ASP A 15 -13.47 -14.83 18.22
CA ASP A 15 -14.08 -13.51 18.48
C ASP A 15 -14.35 -12.69 17.21
N ASP A 16 -13.58 -12.90 16.14
CA ASP A 16 -13.76 -12.26 14.84
C ASP A 16 -14.44 -13.15 13.78
N TYR A 17 -14.94 -14.32 14.16
CA TYR A 17 -15.58 -15.23 13.22
C TYR A 17 -16.96 -14.74 12.77
N ASN A 18 -17.26 -14.92 11.48
CA ASN A 18 -18.55 -14.61 10.86
C ASN A 18 -18.99 -13.12 11.00
N GLY A 19 -18.08 -12.19 10.71
CA GLY A 19 -18.40 -10.76 10.70
C GLY A 19 -18.53 -10.12 12.08
N LYS A 20 -18.13 -10.83 13.14
CA LYS A 20 -18.14 -10.34 14.53
C LYS A 20 -16.96 -9.44 14.86
N GLU A 21 -16.07 -9.15 13.92
CA GLU A 21 -14.93 -8.27 14.20
C GLU A 21 -15.39 -6.87 14.65
N SER A 22 -14.73 -6.34 15.69
CA SER A 22 -15.07 -5.03 16.25
C SER A 22 -14.85 -3.91 15.25
N LYS A 23 -15.65 -2.84 15.36
CA LYS A 23 -15.51 -1.65 14.51
C LYS A 23 -14.13 -1.02 14.63
N GLU A 24 -13.55 -1.06 15.83
CA GLU A 24 -12.17 -0.61 16.10
C GLU A 24 -11.16 -1.42 15.30
N LYS A 25 -11.25 -2.76 15.32
CA LYS A 25 -10.36 -3.63 14.55
C LYS A 25 -10.44 -3.32 13.05
N LYS A 26 -11.65 -3.15 12.50
CA LYS A 26 -11.84 -2.74 11.09
C LYS A 26 -11.18 -1.40 10.79
N ASN A 27 -11.36 -0.42 11.68
CA ASN A 27 -10.81 0.91 11.50
C ASN A 27 -9.27 0.91 11.59
N THR A 28 -8.69 0.13 12.50
CA THR A 28 -7.23 -0.06 12.58
C THR A 28 -6.68 -0.65 11.29
N VAL A 29 -7.30 -1.72 10.76
CA VAL A 29 -6.87 -2.31 9.49
C VAL A 29 -6.96 -1.30 8.35
N ARG A 30 -8.07 -0.53 8.26
CA ARG A 30 -8.21 0.54 7.26
C ARG A 30 -7.15 1.62 7.41
N LEU A 31 -6.82 2.03 8.63
CA LEU A 31 -5.79 3.02 8.92
C LEU A 31 -4.42 2.54 8.43
N VAL A 32 -4.06 1.28 8.70
CA VAL A 32 -2.81 0.67 8.22
C VAL A 32 -2.76 0.67 6.69
N ILE A 33 -3.84 0.28 6.02
CA ILE A 33 -3.91 0.31 4.55
C ILE A 33 -3.72 1.74 4.03
N ILE A 34 -4.41 2.72 4.60
CA ILE A 34 -4.27 4.12 4.21
C ILE A 34 -2.83 4.60 4.42
N LEU A 35 -2.20 4.26 5.54
CA LEU A 35 -0.81 4.59 5.82
C LEU A 35 0.12 4.04 4.73
N CYS A 36 -0.02 2.77 4.36
CA CYS A 36 0.77 2.15 3.30
C CYS A 36 0.58 2.86 1.96
N LEU A 37 -0.67 3.22 1.59
CA LEU A 37 -0.97 3.94 0.36
C LEU A 37 -0.35 5.34 0.34
N VAL A 38 -0.42 6.05 1.47
CA VAL A 38 0.19 7.38 1.63
C VAL A 38 1.70 7.29 1.45
N VAL A 39 2.37 6.36 2.12
CA VAL A 39 3.83 6.16 1.99
C VAL A 39 4.21 5.82 0.55
N ALA A 40 3.47 4.91 -0.09
CA ALA A 40 3.71 4.55 -1.49
C ALA A 40 3.54 5.76 -2.42
N ALA A 41 2.51 6.58 -2.21
CA ALA A 41 2.28 7.80 -2.99
C ALA A 41 3.42 8.80 -2.84
N PHE A 42 3.94 9.00 -1.62
CA PHE A 42 5.11 9.85 -1.39
C PHE A 42 6.35 9.34 -2.12
N VAL A 43 6.66 8.04 -2.01
CA VAL A 43 7.81 7.44 -2.70
C VAL A 43 7.70 7.62 -4.22
N VAL A 44 6.52 7.35 -4.78
CA VAL A 44 6.27 7.54 -6.23
C VAL A 44 6.43 9.00 -6.62
N TYR A 45 5.86 9.93 -5.86
CA TYR A 45 5.95 11.37 -6.12
C TYR A 45 7.39 11.87 -6.14
N PHE A 46 8.19 11.49 -5.15
CA PHE A 46 9.61 11.88 -5.13
C PHE A 46 10.37 11.26 -6.29
N LYS A 47 10.14 9.98 -6.60
CA LYS A 47 10.82 9.32 -7.71
C LYS A 47 10.44 9.90 -9.08
N SER A 48 9.20 10.32 -9.28
CA SER A 48 8.76 10.90 -10.55
C SER A 48 9.25 12.34 -10.74
N THR A 49 9.46 13.08 -9.65
CA THR A 49 9.95 14.47 -9.69
C THR A 49 11.47 14.58 -9.63
N SER A 50 12.16 13.53 -9.17
CA SER A 50 13.62 13.49 -9.08
C SER A 50 14.31 13.00 -10.36
N VAL A 51 13.59 12.84 -11.48
CA VAL A 51 14.23 12.48 -12.75
C VAL A 51 14.67 13.79 -13.41
N PRO A 52 15.97 14.16 -13.36
CA PRO A 52 16.46 15.26 -14.19
C PRO A 52 16.24 14.89 -15.66
N THR A 53 15.90 15.89 -16.48
CA THR A 53 15.77 15.69 -17.91
C THR A 53 17.17 15.46 -18.50
N ASP A 54 17.54 14.20 -18.75
CA ASP A 54 18.79 13.82 -19.43
C ASP A 54 18.81 14.21 -20.92
N TYR A 55 17.80 14.97 -21.39
CA TYR A 55 17.77 15.49 -22.74
C TYR A 55 18.77 16.63 -22.89
N VAL A 56 19.87 16.32 -23.57
CA VAL A 56 20.81 17.33 -24.06
C VAL A 56 20.25 17.84 -25.38
N GLY A 57 19.67 19.03 -25.39
CA GLY A 57 19.14 19.68 -26.60
C GLY A 57 17.99 20.65 -26.31
N THR A 58 17.62 21.44 -27.31
CA THR A 58 16.36 22.21 -27.31
C THR A 58 15.40 21.62 -28.36
N PRO A 59 14.11 21.98 -28.35
CA PRO A 59 13.19 21.60 -29.43
C PRO A 59 13.70 22.01 -30.83
N GLU A 60 14.43 23.12 -30.90
CA GLU A 60 15.02 23.65 -32.13
C GLU A 60 16.36 22.97 -32.48
N ASN A 61 17.10 22.49 -31.48
CA ASN A 61 18.40 21.83 -31.63
C ASN A 61 18.47 20.53 -30.82
N PRO A 62 17.94 19.40 -31.34
CA PRO A 62 18.01 18.12 -30.66
C PRO A 62 19.45 17.60 -30.59
N GLY A 63 19.94 17.22 -29.40
CA GLY A 63 21.30 16.70 -29.24
C GLY A 63 21.50 15.25 -29.69
N ILE A 64 20.43 14.55 -30.10
CA ILE A 64 20.50 13.27 -30.80
C ILE A 64 19.72 13.38 -32.11
N ASN A 65 20.35 12.99 -33.22
CA ASN A 65 19.72 12.92 -34.53
C ASN A 65 18.84 11.65 -34.58
N THR A 66 17.52 11.81 -34.50
CA THR A 66 16.56 10.69 -34.49
C THR A 66 16.19 10.18 -35.88
N THR A 67 16.70 10.82 -36.95
CA THR A 67 16.50 10.34 -38.32
C THR A 67 17.33 9.09 -38.55
N LYS A 68 16.68 7.92 -38.52
CA LYS A 68 17.26 6.69 -39.08
C LYS A 68 17.48 6.89 -40.58
N LYS A 69 18.73 6.79 -41.02
CA LYS A 69 19.10 6.70 -42.44
C LYS A 69 19.01 5.26 -42.91
#